data_AF-A0A4U0H8D1-F1
#
_entry.id   AF-A0A4U0H8D1-F1
#
_cell.length_a   1.000
_cell.length_b   1.000
_cell.length_c   1.000
_cell.angle_alpha   90.00
_cell.angle_beta   90.00
_cell.angle_gamma   90.00
#
_symmetry.space_group_name_H-M   'P 1'
#
loop_
_entity.id
_entity.type
_entity.pdbx_description
1 polymer ?
#
loop_
_entity_poly.entity_id
_entity_poly.type
_entity_poly.pdbx_seq_one_letter_code
_entity_poly.pdbx_strand_id
1 'polypeptide(L)'
;MDELDVLKQHWNKDNNFPKINREEIREMLHKSSSSIVKWIFAISCLEFSAGILLNYLSRKYWREGPNALWEDVVYVFYYVVLLIFIILFFKKYKNIKAEKNTKKLTEDIIATRKLVQQYIYVNFFVITVEFIQGMWDGWHNIADTTVRDGAPTWVEYSLFIGIMLVLAAILFSLIALFYYLLYIRLTKKLHKNYKELIQLDH
;
A
#
# COMPACT_ATOMS: atom_id res chain seq x y z
N MET A 1 54.48 -28.75 -19.90
CA MET A 1 53.37 -27.78 -20.03
C MET A 1 53.18 -27.20 -18.65
N ASP A 2 53.52 -25.93 -18.49
CA ASP A 2 53.53 -25.28 -17.19
C ASP A 2 52.10 -25.10 -16.69
N GLU A 3 51.85 -25.43 -15.42
CA GLU A 3 50.56 -25.18 -14.75
C GLU A 3 50.13 -23.71 -14.87
N LEU A 4 51.12 -22.81 -15.00
CA LEU A 4 50.96 -21.39 -15.25
C LEU A 4 50.31 -21.08 -16.61
N ASP A 5 50.61 -21.87 -17.64
CA ASP A 5 50.01 -21.71 -18.97
C ASP A 5 48.55 -22.18 -18.98
N VAL A 6 48.23 -23.24 -18.23
CA VAL A 6 46.84 -23.72 -18.06
C VAL A 6 46.00 -22.68 -17.30
N LEU A 7 46.58 -22.05 -16.28
CA LEU A 7 45.98 -20.94 -15.52
C LEU A 7 45.77 -19.70 -16.40
N LYS A 8 46.76 -19.30 -17.22
CA LYS A 8 46.60 -18.20 -18.20
C LYS A 8 45.52 -18.51 -19.24
N GLN A 9 45.40 -19.77 -19.67
CA GLN A 9 44.41 -20.18 -20.65
C GLN A 9 42.98 -20.17 -20.08
N HIS A 10 42.81 -20.51 -18.80
CA HIS A 10 41.52 -20.40 -18.10
C HIS A 10 41.19 -18.94 -17.77
N TRP A 11 42.16 -18.15 -17.33
CA TRP A 11 41.99 -16.72 -17.05
C TRP A 11 41.53 -15.93 -18.29
N ASN A 12 42.07 -16.25 -19.47
CA ASN A 12 41.62 -15.62 -20.72
C ASN A 12 40.27 -16.16 -21.25
N LYS A 13 39.84 -17.34 -20.81
CA LYS A 13 38.54 -17.94 -21.19
C LYS A 13 37.38 -17.48 -20.30
N ASP A 14 37.65 -17.04 -19.08
CA ASP A 14 36.65 -16.49 -18.14
C ASP A 14 36.22 -15.03 -18.43
N ASN A 15 36.35 -14.57 -19.69
CA ASN A 15 35.73 -13.33 -20.14
C ASN A 15 34.20 -13.43 -20.34
N ASN A 16 33.60 -14.56 -19.93
CA ASN A 16 32.17 -14.83 -19.96
C ASN A 16 31.47 -14.54 -18.62
N PHE A 17 31.99 -13.61 -17.83
CA PHE A 17 31.11 -12.93 -16.88
C PHE A 17 29.98 -12.29 -17.70
N PRO A 18 28.70 -12.48 -17.35
CA PRO A 18 27.65 -11.70 -17.97
C PRO A 18 28.05 -10.25 -17.74
N LYS A 19 28.44 -9.55 -18.82
CA LYS A 19 28.63 -8.11 -18.82
C LYS A 19 27.23 -7.55 -18.65
N ILE A 20 26.74 -7.54 -17.42
CA ILE A 20 25.43 -7.01 -17.12
C ILE A 20 25.54 -5.53 -17.46
N ASN A 21 24.98 -5.16 -18.62
CA ASN A 21 25.14 -3.82 -19.15
C ASN A 21 24.47 -2.87 -18.15
N ARG A 22 25.21 -1.85 -17.68
CA ARG A 22 24.68 -0.86 -16.72
C ARG A 22 23.38 -0.24 -17.22
N GLU A 23 23.24 -0.12 -18.53
CA GLU A 23 22.03 0.35 -19.21
C GLU A 23 20.87 -0.64 -19.10
N GLU A 24 21.11 -1.96 -19.19
CA GLU A 24 20.10 -2.99 -18.96
C GLU A 24 19.64 -3.04 -17.50
N ILE A 25 20.55 -2.97 -16.53
CA ILE A 25 20.16 -2.89 -15.11
C ILE A 25 19.32 -1.62 -14.86
N ARG A 26 19.75 -0.48 -15.42
CA ARG A 26 19.02 0.78 -15.32
C ARG A 26 17.64 0.67 -15.95
N GLU A 27 17.52 0.13 -17.15
CA GLU A 27 16.24 -0.08 -17.81
C GLU A 27 15.34 -1.03 -17.01
N MET A 28 15.87 -2.14 -16.50
CA MET A 28 15.11 -3.08 -15.66
C MET A 28 14.62 -2.44 -14.36
N LEU A 29 15.46 -1.65 -13.68
CA LEU A 29 15.10 -0.93 -12.45
C LEU A 29 14.06 0.15 -12.71
N HIS A 30 14.24 0.92 -13.78
CA HIS A 30 13.31 1.97 -14.18
C HIS A 30 11.94 1.40 -14.56
N LYS A 31 11.91 0.34 -15.37
CA LYS A 31 10.67 -0.31 -15.84
C LYS A 31 9.92 -1.01 -14.70
N SER A 32 10.64 -1.68 -13.79
CA SER A 32 10.03 -2.36 -12.63
C SER A 32 9.51 -1.36 -11.59
N SER A 33 10.27 -0.31 -11.29
CA SER A 33 9.88 0.67 -10.28
C SER A 33 8.77 1.59 -10.77
N SER A 34 8.85 2.09 -12.02
CA SER A 34 7.81 2.94 -12.61
C SER A 34 6.47 2.20 -12.74
N SER A 35 6.50 0.91 -13.10
CA SER A 35 5.29 0.09 -13.18
C SER A 35 4.60 -0.06 -11.82
N ILE A 36 5.36 -0.28 -10.74
CA ILE A 36 4.76 -0.45 -9.41
C ILE A 36 4.20 0.87 -8.88
N VAL A 37 4.90 1.99 -9.07
CA VAL A 37 4.38 3.32 -8.69
C VAL A 37 3.11 3.65 -9.48
N LYS A 38 3.05 3.27 -10.77
CA LYS A 38 1.85 3.40 -11.59
C LYS A 38 0.68 2.58 -11.03
N TRP A 39 0.93 1.33 -10.63
CA TRP A 39 -0.11 0.48 -10.03
C TRP A 39 -0.61 1.02 -8.71
N ILE A 40 0.28 1.51 -7.84
CA ILE A 40 -0.12 2.09 -6.55
C ILE A 40 -0.92 3.37 -6.77
N PHE A 41 -0.49 4.25 -7.67
CA PHE A 41 -1.27 5.43 -8.06
C PHE A 41 -2.67 5.04 -8.58
N ALA A 42 -2.77 4.01 -9.42
CA ALA A 42 -4.05 3.53 -9.92
C ALA A 42 -4.94 2.98 -8.79
N ILE A 43 -4.39 2.24 -7.84
CA ILE A 43 -5.11 1.76 -6.66
C ILE A 43 -5.60 2.94 -5.81
N SER A 44 -4.76 3.94 -5.54
CA SER A 44 -5.16 5.13 -4.78
C SER A 44 -6.30 5.90 -5.45
N CYS A 45 -6.28 6.04 -6.78
CA CYS A 45 -7.38 6.65 -7.52
C CYS A 45 -8.67 5.81 -7.46
N LEU A 46 -8.55 4.48 -7.54
CA LEU A 46 -9.68 3.57 -7.40
C LEU A 46 -10.29 3.64 -6.00
N GLU A 47 -9.45 3.66 -4.96
CA GLU A 47 -9.87 3.74 -3.56
C GLU A 47 -10.58 5.06 -3.27
N PHE A 48 -10.05 6.18 -3.78
CA PHE A 48 -10.72 7.48 -3.69
C PHE A 48 -12.09 7.47 -4.37
N SER A 49 -12.18 6.90 -5.58
CA SER A 49 -13.43 6.81 -6.34
C SER A 49 -14.45 5.90 -5.66
N ALA A 50 -13.99 4.74 -5.15
CA ALA A 50 -14.81 3.81 -4.39
C ALA A 50 -15.30 4.43 -3.08
N GLY A 51 -14.45 5.18 -2.39
CA GLY A 51 -14.80 5.91 -1.17
C GLY A 51 -15.93 6.90 -1.41
N ILE A 52 -15.86 7.70 -2.48
CA ILE A 52 -16.93 8.64 -2.86
C ILE A 52 -18.24 7.88 -3.14
N LEU A 53 -18.17 6.80 -3.91
CA LEU A 53 -19.34 5.99 -4.25
C LEU A 53 -19.99 5.37 -3.01
N LEU A 54 -19.19 4.81 -2.11
CA LEU A 54 -19.67 4.23 -0.85
C LEU A 54 -20.31 5.29 0.05
N ASN A 55 -19.73 6.49 0.14
CA ASN A 55 -20.33 7.58 0.92
C ASN A 55 -21.68 8.02 0.33
N TYR A 56 -21.79 8.11 -1.00
CA TYR A 56 -23.06 8.42 -1.66
C TYR A 56 -24.13 7.35 -1.40
N LEU A 57 -23.78 6.07 -1.51
CA LEU A 57 -24.68 4.96 -1.22
C LEU A 57 -25.10 4.94 0.26
N SER A 58 -24.15 5.14 1.18
CA SER A 58 -24.41 5.25 2.61
C SER A 58 -25.42 6.36 2.91
N ARG A 59 -25.18 7.57 2.39
CA ARG A 59 -26.12 8.71 2.50
C ARG A 59 -27.52 8.40 2.00
N LYS A 60 -27.64 7.66 0.90
CA LYS A 60 -28.92 7.38 0.26
C LYS A 60 -29.77 6.35 1.01
N TYR A 61 -29.14 5.34 1.62
CA TYR A 61 -29.84 4.17 2.14
C TYR A 61 -29.80 4.02 3.66
N TRP A 62 -28.84 4.62 4.34
CA TRP A 62 -28.51 4.28 5.74
C TRP A 62 -28.42 5.48 6.67
N ARG A 63 -28.52 6.71 6.16
CA ARG A 63 -28.13 7.90 6.91
C ARG A 63 -29.34 8.74 7.34
N GLU A 64 -29.85 8.42 8.53
CA GLU A 64 -30.76 9.26 9.29
C GLU A 64 -30.26 9.31 10.74
N GLY A 65 -29.44 10.31 11.08
CA GLY A 65 -28.88 10.43 12.42
C GLY A 65 -28.40 11.85 12.75
N PRO A 66 -28.49 12.28 14.03
CA PRO A 66 -28.17 13.64 14.46
C PRO A 66 -26.67 14.01 14.32
N ASN A 67 -25.78 13.03 14.13
CA ASN A 67 -24.33 13.23 14.02
C ASN A 67 -23.81 13.39 12.58
N ALA A 68 -24.71 13.49 11.58
CA ALA A 68 -24.34 13.52 10.17
C ALA A 68 -23.34 14.65 9.80
N LEU A 69 -23.41 15.80 10.48
CA LEU A 69 -22.48 16.92 10.25
C LEU A 69 -21.04 16.60 10.68
N TRP A 70 -20.87 15.91 11.82
CA TRP A 70 -19.54 15.56 12.32
C TRP A 70 -18.86 14.53 11.41
N GLU A 71 -19.60 13.49 11.05
CA GLU A 71 -19.14 12.48 10.10
C GLU A 71 -18.77 13.09 8.74
N ASP A 72 -19.54 14.08 8.27
CA ASP A 72 -19.24 14.78 7.02
C ASP A 72 -17.89 15.49 7.07
N VAL A 73 -17.59 16.18 8.16
CA VAL A 73 -16.30 16.85 8.33
C VAL A 73 -15.15 15.82 8.32
N VAL A 74 -15.33 14.69 9.00
CA VAL A 74 -14.33 13.60 9.03
C VAL A 74 -14.11 13.01 7.63
N TYR A 75 -15.19 12.73 6.88
CA TYR A 75 -15.09 12.21 5.51
C TYR A 75 -14.43 13.21 4.56
N VAL A 76 -14.79 14.50 4.63
CA VAL A 76 -14.14 15.54 3.82
C VAL A 76 -12.66 15.63 4.14
N PHE A 77 -12.28 15.63 5.43
CA PHE A 77 -10.88 15.65 5.83
C PHE A 77 -10.11 14.44 5.28
N TYR A 78 -10.70 13.24 5.37
CA TYR A 78 -10.09 12.03 4.83
C TYR A 78 -9.89 12.10 3.31
N TYR A 79 -10.88 12.59 2.56
CA TYR A 79 -10.74 12.78 1.11
C TYR A 79 -9.67 13.80 0.74
N VAL A 80 -9.52 14.88 1.51
CA VAL A 80 -8.42 15.84 1.31
C VAL A 80 -7.06 15.15 1.51
N VAL A 81 -6.91 14.34 2.56
CA VAL A 81 -5.69 13.57 2.82
C VAL A 81 -5.39 12.60 1.67
N LEU A 82 -6.38 11.84 1.19
CA LEU A 82 -6.23 10.95 0.04
C LEU A 82 -5.81 11.71 -1.23
N LEU A 83 -6.41 12.87 -1.48
CA LEU A 83 -6.10 13.69 -2.65
C LEU A 83 -4.66 14.21 -2.61
N ILE A 84 -4.15 14.59 -1.43
CA ILE A 84 -2.74 14.94 -1.24
C ILE A 84 -1.84 13.77 -1.63
N PHE A 85 -2.13 12.55 -1.17
CA PHE A 85 -1.35 11.36 -1.53
C PHE A 85 -1.38 11.07 -3.03
N ILE A 86 -2.54 11.21 -3.70
CA ILE A 86 -2.67 11.05 -5.15
C ILE A 86 -1.73 12.03 -5.89
N ILE A 87 -1.71 13.31 -5.49
CA ILE A 87 -0.82 14.31 -6.09
C ILE A 87 0.65 13.95 -5.87
N LEU A 88 1.02 13.52 -4.66
CA LEU A 88 2.39 13.13 -4.33
C LEU A 88 2.83 11.90 -5.15
N PHE A 89 1.96 10.89 -5.30
CA PHE A 89 2.22 9.74 -6.15
C PHE A 89 2.38 10.12 -7.62
N PHE A 90 1.53 11.02 -8.13
CA PHE A 90 1.65 11.51 -9.50
C PHE A 90 2.98 12.23 -9.74
N LYS A 91 3.40 13.10 -8.81
CA LYS A 91 4.69 13.80 -8.88
C LYS A 91 5.86 12.82 -8.88
N LYS A 92 5.83 11.81 -8.01
CA LYS A 92 6.87 10.77 -7.95
C LYS A 92 6.88 9.91 -9.21
N TYR A 93 5.73 9.53 -9.75
CA TYR A 93 5.64 8.83 -11.03
C TYR A 93 6.27 9.62 -12.17
N LYS A 94 5.95 10.92 -12.30
CA LYS A 94 6.49 11.80 -13.34
C LYS A 94 8.01 11.97 -13.22
N ASN A 95 8.51 12.17 -12.00
CA ASN A 95 9.95 12.30 -11.75
C ASN A 95 10.71 11.04 -12.13
N ILE A 96 10.25 9.87 -11.67
CA ILE A 96 10.88 8.58 -11.99
C ILE A 96 10.94 8.37 -13.49
N LYS A 97 9.86 8.69 -14.22
CA LYS A 97 9.78 8.52 -15.68
C LYS A 97 10.74 9.43 -16.48
N ALA A 98 11.09 10.60 -15.93
CA ALA A 98 11.89 11.61 -16.62
C ALA A 98 13.37 11.65 -16.21
N GLU A 99 13.74 10.99 -15.11
CA GLU A 99 15.08 11.06 -14.53
C GLU A 99 16.09 10.19 -15.30
N LYS A 100 17.21 10.81 -15.70
CA LYS A 100 18.28 10.16 -16.46
C LYS A 100 19.46 9.74 -15.57
N ASN A 101 19.55 10.29 -14.36
CA ASN A 101 20.60 9.99 -13.40
C ASN A 101 20.22 8.82 -12.48
N THR A 102 21.01 7.75 -12.48
CA THR A 102 20.77 6.51 -11.71
C THR A 102 20.71 6.73 -10.19
N LYS A 103 21.51 7.66 -9.66
CA LYS A 103 21.51 7.97 -8.21
C LYS A 103 20.20 8.65 -7.79
N LYS A 104 19.79 9.68 -8.53
CA LYS A 104 18.51 10.37 -8.30
C LYS A 104 17.31 9.45 -8.50
N LEU A 105 17.33 8.61 -9.54
CA LEU A 105 16.30 7.60 -9.78
C LEU A 105 16.14 6.70 -8.55
N THR A 106 17.24 6.23 -7.98
CA THR A 106 17.20 5.34 -6.81
C THR A 106 16.69 6.05 -5.56
N GLU A 107 17.13 7.29 -5.31
CA GLU A 107 16.61 8.12 -4.22
C GLU A 107 15.09 8.35 -4.36
N ASP A 108 14.60 8.63 -5.57
CA ASP A 108 13.18 8.80 -5.83
C ASP A 108 12.39 7.51 -5.63
N ILE A 109 12.95 6.34 -5.98
CA ILE A 109 12.30 5.05 -5.71
C ILE A 109 12.22 4.79 -4.19
N ILE A 110 13.28 5.06 -3.43
CA ILE A 110 13.28 4.92 -1.97
C ILE A 110 12.27 5.88 -1.33
N ALA A 111 12.24 7.14 -1.77
CA ALA A 111 11.28 8.14 -1.29
C ALA A 111 9.85 7.71 -1.61
N THR A 112 9.61 7.16 -2.81
CA THR A 112 8.30 6.66 -3.20
C THR A 112 7.88 5.48 -2.32
N ARG A 113 8.78 4.55 -1.97
CA ARG A 113 8.45 3.49 -1.00
C ARG A 113 7.99 4.06 0.34
N LYS A 114 8.72 5.04 0.89
CA LYS A 114 8.35 5.64 2.18
C LYS A 114 6.96 6.29 2.09
N LEU A 115 6.67 6.96 0.97
CA LEU A 115 5.35 7.55 0.71
C LEU A 115 4.25 6.49 0.64
N VAL A 116 4.50 5.36 -0.03
CA VAL A 116 3.56 4.22 -0.08
C VAL A 116 3.32 3.66 1.32
N GLN A 117 4.37 3.50 2.13
CA GLN A 117 4.22 3.02 3.51
C GLN A 117 3.38 3.98 4.34
N GLN A 118 3.66 5.29 4.27
CA GLN A 118 2.87 6.31 4.95
C GLN A 118 1.40 6.28 4.51
N TYR A 119 1.15 6.15 3.20
CA TYR A 119 -0.21 6.00 2.66
C TYR A 119 -0.94 4.79 3.27
N ILE A 120 -0.30 3.63 3.30
CA ILE A 120 -0.89 2.41 3.88
C ILE A 120 -1.18 2.61 5.37
N TYR A 121 -0.25 3.20 6.13
CA TYR A 121 -0.46 3.46 7.56
C TYR A 121 -1.63 4.42 7.82
N VAL A 122 -1.77 5.48 7.02
CA VAL A 122 -2.90 6.42 7.16
C VAL A 122 -4.22 5.73 6.84
N ASN A 123 -4.31 4.98 5.74
CA ASN A 123 -5.52 4.23 5.39
C ASN A 123 -5.86 3.18 6.45
N PHE A 124 -4.86 2.45 6.93
CA PHE A 124 -5.02 1.47 8.00
C PHE A 124 -5.57 2.10 9.28
N PHE A 125 -5.03 3.25 9.68
CA PHE A 125 -5.51 3.99 10.83
C PHE A 125 -6.98 4.41 10.66
N VAL A 126 -7.34 4.97 9.51
CA VAL A 126 -8.72 5.39 9.23
C VAL A 126 -9.68 4.21 9.25
N ILE A 127 -9.36 3.12 8.56
CA ILE A 127 -10.20 1.91 8.54
C ILE A 127 -10.37 1.33 9.96
N THR A 128 -9.33 1.37 10.80
CA THR A 128 -9.41 0.91 12.18
C THR A 128 -10.35 1.80 13.01
N VAL A 129 -10.26 3.12 12.85
CA VAL A 129 -11.14 4.07 13.54
C VAL A 129 -12.60 3.88 13.10
N GLU A 130 -12.85 3.76 11.80
CA GLU A 130 -14.20 3.50 11.26
C GLU A 130 -14.75 2.15 11.74
N PHE A 131 -13.91 1.12 11.83
CA PHE A 131 -14.31 -0.19 12.34
C PHE A 131 -14.73 -0.12 13.82
N ILE A 132 -13.97 0.59 14.66
CA ILE A 132 -14.31 0.81 16.07
C ILE A 132 -15.62 1.60 16.20
N GLN A 133 -15.80 2.65 15.39
CA GLN A 133 -17.04 3.42 15.37
C GLN A 133 -18.23 2.54 14.94
N GLY A 134 -18.09 1.73 13.89
CA GLY A 134 -19.13 0.80 13.46
C GLY A 134 -19.47 -0.26 14.52
N MET A 135 -18.48 -0.73 15.29
CA MET A 135 -18.73 -1.61 16.44
C MET A 135 -19.53 -0.89 17.53
N TRP A 136 -19.18 0.37 17.83
CA TRP A 136 -19.87 1.19 18.81
C TRP A 136 -21.34 1.44 18.43
N ASP A 137 -21.57 1.84 17.18
CA ASP A 137 -22.91 2.12 16.65
C ASP A 137 -23.75 0.83 16.59
N GLY A 138 -23.16 -0.29 16.16
CA GLY A 138 -23.83 -1.60 16.15
C GLY A 138 -24.21 -2.07 17.55
N TRP A 139 -23.33 -1.86 18.54
CA TRP A 139 -23.61 -2.19 19.95
C TRP A 139 -24.79 -1.39 20.51
N HIS A 140 -24.82 -0.08 20.28
CA HIS A 140 -25.90 0.79 20.75
C HIS A 140 -27.22 0.48 20.04
N ASN A 141 -27.19 0.17 18.74
CA ASN A 141 -28.39 -0.24 18.02
C ASN A 141 -29.03 -1.49 18.61
N ILE A 142 -28.23 -2.51 18.96
CA ILE A 142 -28.73 -3.73 19.64
C ILE A 142 -29.38 -3.34 20.98
N ALA A 143 -28.70 -2.52 21.79
CA ALA A 143 -29.24 -2.04 23.05
C ALA A 143 -30.57 -1.30 22.89
N ASP A 144 -30.69 -0.38 21.92
CA ASP A 144 -31.91 0.39 21.68
C ASP A 144 -33.07 -0.46 21.13
N THR A 145 -32.79 -1.40 20.23
CA THR A 145 -33.83 -2.35 19.76
C THR A 145 -34.39 -3.21 20.89
N THR A 146 -33.56 -3.53 21.88
CA THR A 146 -33.97 -4.39 23.01
C THR A 146 -34.77 -3.65 24.07
N VAL A 147 -34.59 -2.33 24.21
CA VAL A 147 -35.51 -1.51 24.99
C VAL A 147 -36.92 -1.52 24.39
N ARG A 148 -37.03 -1.72 23.07
CA ARG A 148 -38.31 -1.68 22.33
C ARG A 148 -39.05 -3.03 22.29
N ASP A 149 -38.33 -4.14 22.16
CA ASP A 149 -38.93 -5.48 21.94
C ASP A 149 -38.69 -6.51 23.09
N GLY A 150 -37.96 -6.13 24.15
CA GLY A 150 -37.63 -6.99 25.30
C GLY A 150 -36.12 -7.19 25.49
N ALA A 151 -35.70 -7.64 26.68
CA ALA A 151 -34.27 -7.71 27.04
C ALA A 151 -33.45 -8.50 26.00
N PRO A 152 -32.25 -8.00 25.62
CA PRO A 152 -31.39 -8.70 24.66
C PRO A 152 -31.07 -10.09 25.18
N THR A 153 -31.26 -11.08 24.33
CA THR A 153 -30.76 -12.40 24.67
C THR A 153 -29.23 -12.34 24.57
N TRP A 154 -28.51 -12.89 25.53
CA TRP A 154 -27.04 -13.05 25.48
C TRP A 154 -26.52 -13.64 24.14
N VAL A 155 -27.39 -14.37 23.43
CA VAL A 155 -27.20 -14.88 22.06
C VAL A 155 -26.99 -13.76 21.03
N GLU A 156 -27.72 -12.65 21.08
CA GLU A 156 -27.61 -11.57 20.08
C GLU A 156 -26.28 -10.83 20.19
N TYR A 157 -25.85 -10.48 21.40
CA TYR A 157 -24.53 -9.87 21.63
C TYR A 157 -23.39 -10.81 21.24
N SER A 158 -23.49 -12.10 21.60
CA SER A 158 -22.45 -13.07 21.25
C SER A 158 -22.36 -13.31 19.73
N LEU A 159 -23.49 -13.30 19.02
CA LEU A 159 -23.54 -13.43 17.57
C LEU A 159 -22.99 -12.16 16.89
N PHE A 160 -23.33 -10.96 17.37
CA PHE A 160 -22.76 -9.71 16.89
C PHE A 160 -21.24 -9.65 17.07
N ILE A 161 -20.74 -9.96 18.27
CA ILE A 161 -19.29 -10.03 18.55
C ILE A 161 -18.62 -11.06 17.63
N GLY A 162 -19.24 -12.23 17.47
CA GLY A 162 -18.74 -13.28 16.57
C GLY A 162 -18.60 -12.82 15.13
N ILE A 163 -19.63 -12.17 14.57
CA ILE A 163 -19.59 -11.60 13.22
C ILE A 163 -18.51 -10.52 13.11
N MET A 164 -18.44 -9.60 14.08
CA MET A 164 -17.44 -8.52 14.07
C MET A 164 -16.02 -9.05 14.14
N LEU A 165 -15.75 -10.10 14.92
CA LEU A 165 -14.43 -10.74 14.98
C LEU A 165 -14.04 -11.38 13.64
N VAL A 166 -14.99 -12.05 12.97
CA VAL A 166 -14.75 -12.63 11.65
C VAL A 166 -14.48 -11.53 10.61
N LEU A 167 -15.27 -10.46 10.61
CA LEU A 167 -15.06 -9.31 9.73
C LEU A 167 -13.71 -8.63 9.98
N ALA A 168 -13.34 -8.43 11.25
CA ALA A 168 -12.02 -7.92 11.62
C ALA A 168 -10.92 -8.83 11.08
N ALA A 169 -11.00 -10.14 11.31
CA ALA A 169 -10.00 -11.09 10.85
C ALA A 169 -9.83 -11.05 9.32
N ILE A 170 -10.92 -10.97 8.56
CA ILE A 170 -10.88 -10.83 7.09
C ILE A 170 -10.22 -9.52 6.68
N LEU A 171 -10.64 -8.41 7.28
CA LEU A 171 -10.16 -7.07 6.94
C LEU A 171 -8.66 -6.91 7.25
N PHE A 172 -8.23 -7.28 8.47
CA PHE A 172 -6.82 -7.26 8.85
C PHE A 172 -5.97 -8.21 8.00
N SER A 173 -6.51 -9.38 7.62
CA SER A 173 -5.81 -10.31 6.73
C SER A 173 -5.61 -9.74 5.32
N LEU A 174 -6.64 -9.06 4.77
CA LEU A 174 -6.54 -8.40 3.47
C LEU A 174 -5.49 -7.28 3.49
N ILE A 175 -5.47 -6.47 4.54
CA ILE A 175 -4.47 -5.39 4.68
C ILE A 175 -3.06 -5.97 4.85
N ALA A 176 -2.91 -7.00 5.68
CA ALA A 176 -1.63 -7.70 5.84
C ALA A 176 -1.14 -8.32 4.52
N LEU A 177 -2.04 -8.89 3.72
CA LEU A 177 -1.73 -9.42 2.39
C LEU A 177 -1.27 -8.30 1.45
N PHE A 178 -1.98 -7.17 1.42
CA PHE A 178 -1.60 -5.99 0.63
C PHE A 178 -0.21 -5.47 1.04
N TYR A 179 0.02 -5.32 2.34
CA TYR A 179 1.32 -4.90 2.87
C TYR A 179 2.42 -5.90 2.50
N TYR A 180 2.17 -7.21 2.67
CA TYR A 180 3.12 -8.27 2.32
C TYR A 180 3.46 -8.24 0.83
N LEU A 181 2.46 -8.19 -0.05
CA LEU A 181 2.63 -8.15 -1.51
C LEU A 181 3.43 -6.92 -1.95
N LEU A 182 3.07 -5.75 -1.43
CA LEU A 182 3.75 -4.50 -1.75
C LEU A 182 5.17 -4.49 -1.17
N TYR A 183 5.36 -4.86 0.10
CA TYR A 183 6.65 -4.80 0.76
C TYR A 183 7.64 -5.80 0.16
N ILE A 184 7.28 -7.08 0.00
CA ILE A 184 8.22 -8.11 -0.47
C ILE A 184 8.60 -7.94 -1.94
N ARG A 185 7.62 -7.67 -2.80
CA ARG A 185 7.89 -7.50 -4.23
C ARG A 185 8.75 -6.26 -4.49
N LEU A 186 8.60 -5.22 -3.67
CA LEU A 186 9.34 -3.97 -3.81
C LEU A 186 10.73 -4.06 -3.15
N THR A 187 10.85 -4.56 -1.91
CA THR A 187 12.06 -4.39 -1.06
C THR A 187 13.20 -5.32 -1.38
N LYS A 188 12.92 -6.61 -1.50
CA LYS A 188 13.97 -7.62 -1.62
C LYS A 188 14.76 -7.49 -2.92
N LYS A 189 14.07 -7.23 -4.03
CA LYS A 189 14.71 -7.17 -5.35
C LYS A 189 15.52 -5.89 -5.55
N LEU A 190 15.02 -4.74 -5.07
CA LEU A 190 15.65 -3.45 -5.33
C LEU A 190 16.82 -3.14 -4.39
N HIS A 191 16.74 -3.51 -3.10
CA HIS A 191 17.83 -3.28 -2.15
C HIS A 191 19.07 -4.11 -2.51
N LYS A 192 18.86 -5.34 -3.01
CA LYS A 192 19.92 -6.18 -3.56
C LYS A 192 20.56 -5.52 -4.78
N ASN A 193 19.75 -5.08 -5.75
CA ASN A 193 20.25 -4.40 -6.95
C ASN A 193 20.96 -3.06 -6.65
N TYR A 194 20.54 -2.31 -5.63
CA TYR A 194 21.19 -1.06 -5.23
C TYR A 194 22.56 -1.29 -4.58
N LYS A 195 22.67 -2.29 -3.69
CA LYS A 195 23.97 -2.67 -3.11
C LYS A 195 24.94 -3.12 -4.19
N GLU A 196 24.46 -3.90 -5.16
CA GLU A 196 25.25 -4.33 -6.32
C GLU A 196 25.66 -3.12 -7.19
N LEU A 197 24.79 -2.13 -7.38
CA LEU A 197 25.13 -0.91 -8.14
C LEU A 197 26.17 -0.01 -7.46
N ILE A 198 26.09 0.18 -6.13
CA ILE A 198 27.10 0.99 -5.41
C ILE A 198 28.44 0.29 -5.38
N GLN A 199 28.46 -1.04 -5.22
CA GLN A 199 29.70 -1.82 -5.24
C GLN A 199 30.40 -1.78 -6.60
N LEU A 200 29.68 -1.47 -7.68
CA LEU A 200 30.24 -1.31 -9.02
C LEU A 200 30.68 0.14 -9.33
N ASP A 201 30.29 1.13 -8.51
CA ASP A 201 30.70 2.54 -8.65
C ASP A 201 31.97 2.88 -7.85
N HIS A 202 32.51 1.89 -7.10
CA HIS A 202 33.80 1.95 -6.44
C HIS A 202 34.81 1.00 -7.09
#